data_AF-K0SZL7-F1
#
_entry.id   AF-K0SZL7-F1
#
_cell.length_a   1.000
_cell.length_b   1.000
_cell.length_c   1.000
_cell.angle_alpha   90.00
_cell.angle_beta   90.00
_cell.angle_gamma   90.00
#
_symmetry.space_group_name_H-M   'P 1'
#
loop_
_entity.id
_entity.type
_entity.pdbx_description
1 polymer ?
#
loop_
_entity_poly.entity_id
_entity_poly.type
_entity_poly.pdbx_seq_one_letter_code
_entity_poly.pdbx_strand_id
1 'polypeptide(L)'
;MAFFLMNAHNIISSCCGGAGNVFAKIFSEEDDVPAAPASNQPGPVGLVGGFTAREAKYEDVQWSKLPAKARRAASTLGYDEASWNGNEWRCDEAWGDLSAEQRGAAEALGWTERAWEDQYEECEWKDLPANVKRACRRLGYDASTWDETEEDDDKYPSTMEKEWSDFTKEEQRCMNVLGYTQQMWED
;
A
#
# COMPACT_ATOMS: atom_id res chain seq x y z
N MET A 1 21.45 -8.65 -11.78
CA MET A 1 20.21 -8.30 -12.52
C MET A 1 19.67 -9.55 -13.17
N ALA A 2 19.03 -10.41 -12.38
CA ALA A 2 18.15 -11.39 -12.96
C ALA A 2 16.86 -10.65 -13.34
N PHE A 3 16.67 -10.55 -14.65
CA PHE A 3 15.41 -10.16 -15.23
C PHE A 3 14.38 -11.21 -14.84
N PHE A 4 13.43 -10.87 -13.98
CA PHE A 4 12.17 -11.61 -13.96
C PHE A 4 11.24 -11.03 -15.02
N LEU A 5 11.37 -11.63 -16.20
CA LEU A 5 10.36 -11.62 -17.26
C LEU A 5 9.07 -12.23 -16.71
N MET A 6 8.18 -11.41 -16.16
CA MET A 6 6.77 -11.76 -16.17
C MET A 6 6.18 -11.37 -17.54
N ASN A 7 5.65 -12.41 -18.17
CA ASN A 7 5.43 -12.56 -19.58
C ASN A 7 4.19 -11.73 -20.00
N ALA A 8 4.42 -10.64 -20.74
CA ALA A 8 3.36 -9.83 -21.31
C ALA A 8 2.47 -10.65 -22.25
N HIS A 9 1.20 -10.84 -21.87
CA HIS A 9 0.13 -11.12 -22.83
C HIS A 9 -1.04 -10.16 -22.58
N ASN A 10 -1.09 -9.15 -23.46
CA ASN A 10 -2.26 -8.33 -23.75
C ASN A 10 -3.47 -9.22 -24.08
N ILE A 11 -4.55 -9.10 -23.31
CA ILE A 11 -5.91 -9.30 -23.82
C ILE A 11 -6.78 -8.13 -23.35
N ILE A 12 -7.18 -7.34 -24.35
CA ILE A 12 -8.13 -6.24 -24.27
C ILE A 12 -9.43 -6.75 -23.65
N SER A 13 -9.81 -6.23 -22.48
CA SER A 13 -11.20 -6.28 -22.03
C SER A 13 -11.55 -5.00 -21.28
N SER A 14 -11.89 -3.98 -22.08
CA SER A 14 -12.61 -2.79 -21.64
C SER A 14 -13.86 -3.19 -20.87
N CYS A 15 -13.86 -2.99 -19.55
CA CYS A 15 -15.06 -3.09 -18.73
C CYS A 15 -15.13 -1.98 -17.65
N CYS A 16 -14.73 -0.75 -18.00
CA CYS A 16 -15.32 0.43 -17.34
C CYS A 16 -16.73 0.61 -17.90
N GLY A 17 -17.66 -0.20 -17.38
CA GLY A 17 -19.09 -0.01 -17.58
C GLY A 17 -19.49 1.34 -17.01
N GLY A 18 -19.72 2.29 -17.90
CA GLY A 18 -20.26 3.60 -17.54
C GLY A 18 -21.63 3.48 -16.90
N ALA A 19 -21.75 4.02 -15.69
CA ALA A 19 -23.01 4.54 -15.16
C ALA A 19 -22.72 5.95 -14.64
N GLY A 20 -23.29 6.94 -15.35
CA GLY A 20 -23.00 8.35 -15.14
C GLY A 20 -23.60 8.95 -13.87
N ASN A 21 -22.97 10.07 -13.49
CA ASN A 21 -23.47 11.31 -12.87
C ASN A 21 -24.53 11.20 -11.76
N VAL A 22 -24.35 11.94 -10.64
CA VAL A 22 -24.96 13.28 -10.38
C VAL A 22 -24.47 13.91 -9.04
N PHE A 23 -23.18 13.98 -8.72
CA PHE A 23 -22.66 14.86 -7.64
C PHE A 23 -21.18 15.08 -7.97
N ALA A 24 -20.58 16.27 -8.09
CA ALA A 24 -20.86 17.53 -7.43
C ALA A 24 -20.47 18.70 -8.34
N LYS A 25 -21.41 19.62 -8.55
CA LYS A 25 -21.13 20.98 -9.00
C LYS A 25 -21.39 21.91 -7.82
N ILE A 26 -20.57 21.77 -6.80
CA ILE A 26 -20.45 22.66 -5.64
C ILE A 26 -18.96 22.66 -5.34
N PHE A 27 -18.40 23.79 -4.92
CA PHE A 27 -16.96 24.07 -4.75
C PHE A 27 -16.31 24.73 -5.97
N SER A 28 -16.79 25.95 -6.25
CA SER A 28 -15.95 27.05 -6.73
C SER A 28 -15.99 28.18 -5.69
N GLU A 29 -14.89 28.92 -5.63
CA GLU A 29 -14.53 30.04 -4.74
C GLU A 29 -14.19 29.68 -3.28
N GLU A 30 -12.90 29.63 -2.92
CA GLU A 30 -11.87 30.70 -2.78
C GLU A 30 -11.82 31.22 -1.33
N ASP A 31 -10.84 30.75 -0.56
CA ASP A 31 -10.24 31.51 0.54
C ASP A 31 -8.74 31.22 0.56
N ASP A 32 -7.97 32.30 0.42
CA ASP A 32 -6.53 32.39 0.19
C ASP A 32 -5.75 32.41 1.53
N VAL A 33 -4.62 31.68 1.57
CA VAL A 33 -3.41 31.73 2.46
C VAL A 33 -3.47 31.51 3.99
N PRO A 34 -2.35 31.10 4.67
CA PRO A 34 -1.05 30.59 4.20
C PRO A 34 -0.56 29.30 4.91
N ALA A 35 0.60 28.79 4.44
CA ALA A 35 1.29 27.59 4.85
C ALA A 35 1.89 27.56 6.28
N ALA A 36 2.03 26.30 6.77
CA ALA A 36 2.80 25.76 7.91
C ALA A 36 2.08 25.59 9.27
N PRO A 37 2.45 24.58 10.08
CA PRO A 37 2.64 23.16 9.77
C PRO A 37 1.58 22.35 10.57
N ALA A 38 0.60 21.76 9.88
CA ALA A 38 -0.39 20.92 10.55
C ALA A 38 0.25 19.59 10.97
N SER A 39 0.74 19.56 12.20
CA SER A 39 0.88 18.35 13.01
C SER A 39 -0.48 17.65 13.08
N ASN A 40 -0.79 16.85 12.06
CA ASN A 40 -1.93 15.95 12.03
C ASN A 40 -1.49 14.62 12.64
N GLN A 41 -1.39 14.58 13.97
CA GLN A 41 -1.41 13.32 14.70
C GLN A 41 -2.86 12.83 14.76
N PRO A 42 -3.23 11.69 14.14
CA PRO A 42 -4.45 11.00 14.52
C PRO A 42 -4.19 10.28 15.85
N GLY A 43 -5.17 10.33 16.76
CA GLY A 43 -5.11 9.76 18.11
C GLY A 43 -4.83 8.24 18.20
N PRO A 44 -4.83 7.67 19.42
CA PRO A 44 -4.10 6.47 19.78
C PRO A 44 -4.83 5.21 19.28
N VAL A 45 -4.70 4.92 17.98
CA VAL A 45 -4.90 3.56 17.49
C VAL A 45 -3.61 2.84 17.84
N GLY A 46 -3.65 2.01 18.88
CA GLY A 46 -2.48 1.35 19.46
C GLY A 46 -1.56 0.76 18.39
N LEU A 47 -0.25 0.92 18.60
CA LEU A 47 0.81 0.34 17.78
C LEU A 47 0.76 -1.19 17.90
N VAL A 48 -0.18 -1.83 17.22
CA VAL A 48 -0.18 -3.28 17.06
C VAL A 48 1.05 -3.60 16.19
N GLY A 49 1.99 -4.38 16.70
CA GLY A 49 3.24 -4.71 16.00
C GLY A 49 4.20 -3.53 15.76
N GLY A 50 4.08 -2.42 16.48
CA GLY A 50 5.03 -1.29 16.35
C GLY A 50 4.82 -0.37 15.12
N PHE A 51 3.72 -0.56 14.39
CA PHE A 51 3.33 0.28 13.24
C PHE A 51 1.92 0.82 13.42
N THR A 52 1.69 2.04 12.98
CA THR A 52 0.34 2.62 12.91
C THR A 52 -0.49 1.89 11.84
N ALA A 53 -1.81 1.91 11.98
CA ALA A 53 -2.70 1.31 10.99
C ALA A 53 -2.52 1.95 9.61
N ARG A 54 -2.26 3.26 9.56
CA ARG A 54 -1.96 3.98 8.31
C ARG A 54 -0.65 3.51 7.66
N GLU A 55 0.42 3.30 8.43
CA GLU A 55 1.68 2.79 7.86
C GLU A 55 1.51 1.40 7.24
N ALA A 56 0.60 0.59 7.80
CA ALA A 56 0.21 -0.73 7.29
C ALA A 56 -1.01 -0.68 6.34
N LYS A 57 -1.36 0.51 5.82
CA LYS A 57 -2.45 0.77 4.86
C LYS A 57 -3.84 0.28 5.28
N TYR A 58 -4.01 0.03 6.57
CA TYR A 58 -5.23 -0.49 7.18
C TYR A 58 -5.64 -1.89 6.68
N GLU A 59 -4.76 -2.61 5.98
CA GLU A 59 -5.01 -3.95 5.43
C GLU A 59 -5.39 -4.98 6.52
N ASP A 60 -4.97 -4.75 7.77
CA ASP A 60 -5.34 -5.60 8.92
C ASP A 60 -6.58 -5.12 9.68
N VAL A 61 -7.24 -4.06 9.20
CA VAL A 61 -8.39 -3.41 9.85
C VAL A 61 -9.66 -3.66 9.05
N GLN A 62 -10.65 -4.27 9.71
CA GLN A 62 -11.97 -4.46 9.12
C GLN A 62 -12.64 -3.13 8.73
N TRP A 63 -13.38 -3.14 7.63
CA TRP A 63 -14.10 -1.98 7.09
C TRP A 63 -14.93 -1.21 8.14
N SER A 64 -15.64 -1.94 9.00
CA SER A 64 -16.48 -1.39 10.06
C SER A 64 -15.68 -0.62 11.14
N LYS A 65 -14.40 -0.95 11.30
CA LYS A 65 -13.46 -0.34 12.26
C LYS A 65 -12.58 0.74 11.64
N LEU A 66 -12.64 0.93 10.32
CA LEU A 66 -11.90 1.99 9.65
C LEU A 66 -12.34 3.37 10.14
N PRO A 67 -11.38 4.29 10.40
CA PRO A 67 -11.69 5.70 10.58
C PRO A 67 -12.49 6.24 9.38
N ALA A 68 -13.44 7.14 9.62
CA ALA A 68 -14.30 7.67 8.55
C ALA A 68 -13.53 8.28 7.37
N LYS A 69 -12.33 8.83 7.62
CA LYS A 69 -11.43 9.32 6.55
C LYS A 69 -10.86 8.17 5.71
N ALA A 70 -10.35 7.12 6.35
CA ALA A 70 -9.78 5.96 5.67
C ALA A 70 -10.86 5.22 4.85
N ARG A 71 -12.05 5.01 5.44
CA ARG A 71 -13.17 4.36 4.74
C ARG A 71 -13.61 5.12 3.49
N ARG A 72 -13.72 6.45 3.56
CA ARG A 72 -14.03 7.28 2.40
C ARG A 72 -12.96 7.20 1.32
N ALA A 73 -11.69 7.22 1.72
CA ALA A 73 -10.58 7.06 0.80
C ALA A 73 -10.60 5.69 0.10
N ALA A 74 -10.84 4.61 0.85
CA ALA A 74 -11.01 3.28 0.28
C ALA A 74 -12.17 3.24 -0.72
N SER A 75 -13.32 3.86 -0.41
CA SER A 75 -14.43 3.99 -1.37
C SER A 75 -14.06 4.78 -2.63
N THR A 76 -13.25 5.83 -2.54
CA THR A 76 -12.75 6.57 -3.71
C THR A 76 -11.85 5.72 -4.59
N LEU A 77 -11.12 4.76 -4.02
CA LEU A 77 -10.33 3.77 -4.76
C LEU A 77 -11.17 2.60 -5.29
N GLY A 78 -12.49 2.61 -5.10
CA GLY A 78 -13.39 1.56 -5.59
C GLY A 78 -13.62 0.39 -4.62
N TYR A 79 -13.13 0.48 -3.38
CA TYR A 79 -13.42 -0.53 -2.36
C TYR A 79 -14.81 -0.36 -1.76
N ASP A 80 -15.42 -1.50 -1.45
CA ASP A 80 -16.61 -1.61 -0.61
C ASP A 80 -16.31 -2.57 0.56
N GLU A 81 -17.31 -2.77 1.44
CA GLU A 81 -17.12 -3.62 2.61
C GLU A 81 -16.79 -5.08 2.27
N ALA A 82 -17.35 -5.60 1.17
CA ALA A 82 -17.12 -6.97 0.75
C ALA A 82 -15.72 -7.13 0.15
N SER A 83 -15.32 -6.23 -0.76
CA SER A 83 -13.99 -6.30 -1.38
C SER A 83 -12.87 -6.01 -0.38
N TRP A 84 -13.04 -5.03 0.51
CA TRP A 84 -12.06 -4.70 1.54
C TRP A 84 -11.84 -5.85 2.53
N ASN A 85 -12.92 -6.40 3.11
CA ASN A 85 -12.79 -7.48 4.08
C ASN A 85 -12.47 -8.84 3.44
N GLY A 86 -12.70 -8.96 2.13
CA GLY A 86 -12.34 -10.13 1.33
C GLY A 86 -10.87 -10.18 0.92
N ASN A 87 -10.06 -9.16 1.27
CA ASN A 87 -8.69 -8.97 0.82
C ASN A 87 -8.55 -8.99 -0.72
N GLU A 88 -9.57 -8.50 -1.42
CA GLU A 88 -9.57 -8.44 -2.88
C GLU A 88 -8.96 -7.10 -3.29
N TRP A 89 -7.75 -7.14 -3.85
CA TRP A 89 -7.12 -6.00 -4.49
C TRP A 89 -8.00 -5.50 -5.63
N ARG A 90 -8.36 -4.21 -5.59
CA ARG A 90 -9.30 -3.61 -6.55
C ARG A 90 -8.65 -2.64 -7.51
N CYS A 91 -7.35 -2.39 -7.41
CA CYS A 91 -6.71 -1.29 -8.12
C CYS A 91 -5.48 -1.73 -8.89
N ASP A 92 -5.68 -2.28 -10.09
CA ASP A 92 -4.60 -2.64 -11.01
C ASP A 92 -4.08 -1.43 -11.83
N GLU A 93 -4.55 -0.23 -11.52
CA GLU A 93 -4.08 1.00 -12.15
C GLU A 93 -2.70 1.38 -11.62
N ALA A 94 -1.78 1.73 -12.53
CA ALA A 94 -0.51 2.35 -12.16
C ALA A 94 -0.77 3.68 -11.43
N TRP A 95 0.11 4.05 -10.51
CA TRP A 95 0.01 5.29 -9.74
C TRP A 95 -0.09 6.53 -10.62
N GLY A 96 0.60 6.52 -11.77
CA GLY A 96 0.54 7.58 -12.76
C GLY A 96 -0.83 7.74 -13.42
N ASP A 97 -1.58 6.65 -13.57
CA ASP A 97 -2.90 6.60 -14.22
C ASP A 97 -4.04 6.93 -13.25
N LEU A 98 -3.79 6.84 -11.93
CA LEU A 98 -4.74 7.28 -10.92
C LEU A 98 -5.11 8.77 -11.10
N SER A 99 -6.39 9.08 -10.95
CA SER A 99 -6.83 10.47 -10.85
C SER A 99 -6.25 11.15 -9.60
N ALA A 100 -6.22 12.49 -9.59
CA ALA A 100 -5.75 13.24 -8.43
C ALA A 100 -6.55 12.91 -7.14
N GLU A 101 -7.83 12.59 -7.29
CA GLU A 101 -8.69 12.17 -6.17
C GLU A 101 -8.31 10.77 -5.66
N GLN A 102 -8.08 9.81 -6.58
CA GLN A 102 -7.62 8.47 -6.22
C GLN A 102 -6.23 8.51 -5.55
N ARG A 103 -5.28 9.28 -6.08
CA ARG A 103 -3.96 9.44 -5.44
C ARG A 103 -4.08 10.02 -4.04
N GLY A 104 -4.85 11.09 -3.86
CA GLY A 104 -5.09 11.67 -2.53
C GLY A 104 -5.77 10.69 -1.57
N ALA A 105 -6.63 9.81 -2.07
CA ALA A 105 -7.23 8.72 -1.31
C ALA A 105 -6.20 7.64 -0.92
N ALA A 106 -5.35 7.20 -1.86
CA ALA A 106 -4.27 6.26 -1.60
C ALA A 106 -3.31 6.79 -0.52
N GLU A 107 -2.89 8.05 -0.62
CA GLU A 107 -2.07 8.73 0.40
C GLU A 107 -2.75 8.83 1.77
N ALA A 108 -4.07 9.00 1.79
CA ALA A 108 -4.86 9.04 3.02
C ALA A 108 -4.91 7.67 3.72
N LEU A 109 -4.89 6.58 2.95
CA LEU A 109 -4.75 5.22 3.46
C LEU A 109 -3.32 4.92 3.91
N GLY A 110 -2.32 5.59 3.33
CA GLY A 110 -0.91 5.44 3.66
C GLY A 110 -0.06 4.83 2.55
N TRP A 111 -0.62 4.72 1.35
CA TRP A 111 0.13 4.40 0.15
C TRP A 111 1.03 5.55 -0.27
N THR A 112 2.14 5.19 -0.90
CA THR A 112 3.05 6.09 -1.60
C THR A 112 3.31 5.48 -2.97
N GLU A 113 3.69 6.29 -3.96
CA GLU A 113 4.04 5.80 -5.30
C GLU A 113 4.96 4.58 -5.29
N ARG A 114 6.04 4.60 -4.49
CA ARG A 114 6.94 3.44 -4.33
C ARG A 114 6.25 2.21 -3.78
N ALA A 115 5.61 2.32 -2.61
CA ALA A 115 4.82 1.22 -2.04
C ALA A 115 3.77 0.65 -3.01
N TRP A 116 3.20 1.48 -3.88
CA TRP A 116 2.16 1.10 -4.84
C TRP A 116 2.72 0.38 -6.05
N GLU A 117 3.79 0.92 -6.65
CA GLU A 117 4.35 0.43 -7.92
C GLU A 117 5.33 -0.72 -7.73
N ASP A 118 6.22 -0.61 -6.75
CA ASP A 118 7.41 -1.47 -6.65
C ASP A 118 7.64 -2.04 -5.25
N GLN A 119 6.75 -1.78 -4.28
CA GLN A 119 6.93 -2.18 -2.87
C GLN A 119 8.29 -1.76 -2.27
N TYR A 120 8.87 -0.69 -2.83
CA TYR A 120 10.23 -0.19 -2.59
C TYR A 120 11.38 -1.05 -3.13
N GLU A 121 11.14 -2.11 -3.90
CA GLU A 121 12.20 -2.99 -4.42
C GLU A 121 13.23 -2.25 -5.30
N GLU A 122 12.82 -1.19 -6.00
CA GLU A 122 13.76 -0.36 -6.78
C GLU A 122 14.53 0.66 -5.92
N CYS A 123 14.23 0.77 -4.62
CA CYS A 123 14.88 1.71 -3.73
C CYS A 123 16.08 1.08 -3.03
N GLU A 124 17.22 1.77 -3.02
CA GLU A 124 18.33 1.40 -2.15
C GLU A 124 17.94 1.51 -0.68
N TRP A 125 18.54 0.68 0.17
CA TRP A 125 18.31 0.66 1.60
C TRP A 125 18.45 2.05 2.19
N LYS A 126 19.45 2.83 1.78
CA LYS A 126 19.69 4.18 2.32
C LYS A 126 18.50 5.12 2.08
N ASP A 127 17.76 4.95 0.98
CA ASP A 127 16.67 5.81 0.53
C ASP A 127 15.30 5.34 1.05
N LEU A 128 15.21 4.14 1.61
CA LEU A 128 13.99 3.66 2.25
C LEU A 128 13.55 4.55 3.42
N PRO A 129 12.24 4.80 3.58
CA PRO A 129 11.73 5.54 4.73
C PRO A 129 11.89 4.74 6.03
N ALA A 130 11.95 5.45 7.16
CA ALA A 130 12.34 4.85 8.44
C ALA A 130 11.37 3.77 8.95
N ASN A 131 10.08 3.87 8.63
CA ASN A 131 9.07 2.85 8.93
C ASN A 131 9.30 1.60 8.08
N VAL A 132 9.58 1.73 6.79
CA VAL A 132 9.87 0.59 5.90
C VAL A 132 11.13 -0.13 6.34
N LYS A 133 12.24 0.59 6.60
CA LYS A 133 13.45 0.00 7.19
C LYS A 133 13.19 -0.80 8.47
N ARG A 134 12.29 -0.32 9.32
CA ARG A 134 11.92 -1.01 10.56
C ARG A 134 11.14 -2.28 10.28
N ALA A 135 10.26 -2.27 9.28
CA ALA A 135 9.52 -3.44 8.82
C ALA A 135 10.46 -4.48 8.19
N CYS A 136 11.35 -4.06 7.29
CA CYS A 136 12.38 -4.91 6.68
C CYS A 136 13.21 -5.62 7.75
N ARG A 137 13.71 -4.91 8.77
CA ARG A 137 14.44 -5.53 9.89
C ARG A 137 13.63 -6.57 10.66
N ARG A 138 12.32 -6.35 10.79
CA ARG A 138 11.45 -7.29 11.51
C ARG A 138 11.23 -8.58 10.72
N LEU A 139 11.26 -8.47 9.39
CA LEU A 139 11.20 -9.56 8.41
C LEU A 139 12.57 -10.23 8.19
N GLY A 140 13.64 -9.74 8.82
CA GLY A 140 14.98 -10.32 8.74
C GLY A 140 15.90 -9.66 7.71
N TYR A 141 15.45 -8.62 7.01
CA TYR A 141 16.30 -7.86 6.09
C TYR A 141 17.20 -6.85 6.81
N ASP A 142 18.41 -6.72 6.32
CA ASP A 142 19.31 -5.60 6.58
C ASP A 142 19.75 -4.93 5.28
N ALA A 143 20.60 -3.91 5.40
CA ALA A 143 21.10 -3.15 4.26
C ALA A 143 21.84 -4.02 3.24
N SER A 144 22.61 -5.01 3.72
CA SER A 144 23.35 -5.91 2.85
C SER A 144 22.40 -6.82 2.11
N THR A 145 21.42 -7.43 2.77
CA THR A 145 20.47 -8.34 2.11
C THR A 145 19.49 -7.60 1.18
N TRP A 146 19.19 -6.34 1.47
CA TRP A 146 18.27 -5.53 0.66
C TRP A 146 18.93 -4.98 -0.61
N ASP A 147 20.17 -4.50 -0.50
CA ASP A 147 20.93 -3.96 -1.64
C ASP A 147 21.73 -5.04 -2.40
N GLU A 148 21.67 -6.31 -1.96
CA GLU A 148 22.37 -7.41 -2.65
C GLU A 148 21.75 -7.63 -4.03
N THR A 149 22.60 -7.64 -5.06
CA THR A 149 22.15 -7.77 -6.46
C THR A 149 22.46 -9.13 -7.08
N GLU A 150 23.17 -9.97 -6.32
CA GLU A 150 23.47 -11.35 -6.67
C GLU A 150 22.40 -12.27 -6.07
N GLU A 151 21.83 -13.15 -6.90
CA GLU A 151 20.90 -14.19 -6.47
C GLU A 151 21.68 -15.28 -5.71
N ASP A 152 21.95 -15.00 -4.45
CA ASP A 152 22.47 -15.96 -3.48
C ASP A 152 21.34 -16.35 -2.53
N ASP A 153 20.64 -17.43 -2.86
CA ASP A 153 19.48 -17.93 -2.12
C ASP A 153 19.78 -18.11 -0.62
N ASP A 154 21.04 -18.42 -0.26
CA ASP A 154 21.48 -18.60 1.13
C ASP A 154 21.47 -17.28 1.95
N LYS A 155 21.39 -16.12 1.30
CA LYS A 155 21.38 -14.79 1.96
C LYS A 155 19.98 -14.19 2.11
N TYR A 156 18.96 -14.70 1.42
CA TYR A 156 17.61 -14.18 1.56
C TYR A 156 16.98 -14.62 2.87
N PRO A 157 16.22 -13.75 3.55
CA PRO A 157 15.52 -14.16 4.76
C PRO A 157 14.47 -15.22 4.40
N SER A 158 14.35 -16.25 5.26
CA SER A 158 13.36 -17.33 5.12
C SER A 158 11.91 -16.85 5.03
N THR A 159 11.67 -15.58 5.31
CA THR A 159 10.40 -14.87 5.10
C THR A 159 9.91 -14.98 3.66
N MET A 160 10.81 -15.01 2.66
CA MET A 160 10.44 -15.13 1.25
C MET A 160 9.95 -16.52 0.84
N GLU A 161 10.22 -17.55 1.65
CA GLU A 161 9.80 -18.93 1.38
C GLU A 161 8.44 -19.27 1.99
N LYS A 162 7.85 -18.34 2.77
CA LYS A 162 6.59 -18.58 3.48
C LYS A 162 5.39 -18.21 2.61
N GLU A 163 4.32 -18.98 2.74
CA GLU A 163 3.01 -18.57 2.25
C GLU A 163 2.45 -17.44 3.12
N TRP A 164 1.54 -16.62 2.56
CA TRP A 164 0.96 -15.50 3.31
C TRP A 164 0.29 -15.97 4.62
N SER A 165 -0.32 -17.16 4.58
CA SER A 165 -1.03 -17.78 5.71
C SER A 165 -0.10 -18.24 6.85
N ASP A 166 1.18 -18.48 6.55
CA ASP A 166 2.20 -18.90 7.53
C ASP A 166 2.84 -17.72 8.26
N PHE A 167 2.66 -16.50 7.76
CA PHE A 167 3.11 -15.30 8.46
C PHE A 167 2.32 -15.07 9.75
N THR A 168 3.04 -14.68 10.79
CA THR A 168 2.44 -14.10 11.99
C THR A 168 1.75 -12.78 11.64
N LYS A 169 0.76 -12.38 12.44
CA LYS A 169 0.08 -11.09 12.24
C LYS A 169 1.02 -9.88 12.28
N GLU A 170 2.15 -10.01 12.95
CA GLU A 170 3.19 -8.98 12.95
C GLU A 170 3.98 -8.95 11.65
N GLU A 171 4.36 -10.11 11.10
CA GLU A 171 5.02 -10.23 9.79
C GLU A 171 4.09 -9.73 8.66
N GLN A 172 2.82 -10.17 8.62
CA GLN A 172 1.84 -9.68 7.65
C GLN A 172 1.71 -8.16 7.70
N ARG A 173 1.70 -7.57 8.90
CA ARG A 173 1.67 -6.11 9.05
C ARG A 173 2.93 -5.45 8.51
N CYS A 174 4.09 -6.06 8.69
CA CYS A 174 5.34 -5.56 8.11
C CYS A 174 5.28 -5.63 6.58
N MET A 175 4.78 -6.72 6.00
CA MET A 175 4.56 -6.85 4.55
C MET A 175 3.63 -5.75 4.02
N ASN A 176 2.52 -5.49 4.71
CA ASN A 176 1.62 -4.37 4.38
C ASN A 176 2.36 -3.02 4.44
N VAL A 177 3.31 -2.83 5.37
CA VAL A 177 4.14 -1.61 5.44
C VAL A 177 5.06 -1.46 4.23
N LEU A 178 5.56 -2.55 3.65
CA LEU A 178 6.29 -2.50 2.37
C LEU A 178 5.36 -2.20 1.19
N GLY A 179 4.11 -2.66 1.26
CA GLY A 179 3.11 -2.47 0.21
C GLY A 179 2.57 -3.78 -0.36
N TYR A 180 3.09 -4.93 0.09
CA TYR A 180 2.50 -6.22 -0.27
C TYR A 180 1.14 -6.38 0.39
N THR A 181 0.19 -6.90 -0.38
CA THR A 181 -1.11 -7.37 0.11
C THR A 181 -1.17 -8.88 -0.08
N GLN A 182 -2.15 -9.54 0.56
CA GLN A 182 -2.30 -10.99 0.44
C GLN A 182 -2.40 -11.43 -1.03
N GLN A 183 -3.18 -10.73 -1.83
CA GLN A 183 -3.36 -11.08 -3.24
C GLN A 183 -2.07 -10.94 -4.04
N MET A 184 -1.31 -9.86 -3.85
CA MET A 184 -0.03 -9.67 -4.55
C MET A 184 1.03 -10.72 -4.18
N TRP A 185 0.92 -11.32 -2.98
CA TRP A 185 1.85 -12.36 -2.52
C TRP A 185 1.48 -13.76 -3.02
N GLU A 186 0.19 -14.00 -3.28
CA GLU A 186 -0.35 -15.32 -3.65
C GLU A 186 -0.56 -15.48 -5.17
N ASP A 187 -0.38 -14.42 -5.97
CA ASP A 187 -0.48 -14.40 -7.45
C ASP A 187 0.88 -14.65 -8.12
#